data_AF-A0A3B8X2D1-F1
#
_entry.id   AF-A0A3B8X2D1-F1
#
_cell.length_a   1.000
_cell.length_b   1.000
_cell.length_c   1.000
_cell.angle_alpha   90.00
_cell.angle_beta   90.00
_cell.angle_gamma   90.00
#
_symmetry.space_group_name_H-M   'P 1'
#
loop_
_entity.id
_entity.type
_entity.pdbx_description
1 polymer ?
#
loop_
_entity_poly.entity_id
_entity_poly.type
_entity_poly.pdbx_seq_one_letter_code
_entity_poly.pdbx_strand_id
1 'polypeptide(L)'
;MLRNFIQVVSGGLRMDGAAWLVVYILLAIALSAFIWWVCTHYTRLWNRVYEVTPSFHVLCGAAALITFFTTLGFIGLKNMRPVAEEMVETWSEDVMEDDALASRCFAEAFYAIKESGLESMRGYIPPEKGGDLIPISRRETQILVGQIYAGNACRDFSERYPFIGHFLKAKEGVPSGLIAADVESFFRSGKGRTYPLEQGFVLAVEKISSDLQAQCGRIVRVCRGWLILLFLMVQLVPFGLIGYLAYRELRRCRKAGRPSEYEDIDFENI
;
A
#
# COMPACT_ATOMS: atom_id res chain seq x y z
N MET A 1 -6.97 1.77 -1.24
CA MET A 1 -5.53 2.06 -1.05
C MET A 1 -5.21 2.52 0.38
N LEU A 2 -5.60 3.73 0.80
CA LEU A 2 -5.20 4.32 2.09
C LEU A 2 -5.57 3.45 3.31
N ARG A 3 -6.79 2.91 3.39
CA ARG A 3 -7.21 2.03 4.49
C ARG A 3 -6.28 0.85 4.69
N ASN A 4 -5.88 0.19 3.60
CA ASN A 4 -4.99 -0.96 3.64
C ASN A 4 -3.55 -0.57 4.02
N PHE A 5 -3.07 0.60 3.57
CA PHE A 5 -1.81 1.16 4.04
C PHE A 5 -1.83 1.44 5.56
N ILE A 6 -2.91 2.03 6.08
CA ILE A 6 -3.08 2.27 7.53
C ILE A 6 -3.05 0.94 8.29
N GLN A 7 -3.74 -0.10 7.79
CA GLN A 7 -3.73 -1.43 8.39
C GLN A 7 -2.31 -2.02 8.46
N VAL A 8 -1.53 -1.92 7.37
CA VAL A 8 -0.13 -2.37 7.34
C VAL A 8 0.72 -1.62 8.36
N VAL A 9 0.60 -0.29 8.42
CA VAL A 9 1.35 0.54 9.37
C VAL A 9 0.94 0.24 10.81
N SER A 10 -0.37 0.14 11.10
CA SER A 10 -0.86 -0.12 12.45
C SER A 10 -0.52 -1.53 12.93
N GLY A 11 -0.60 -2.53 12.04
CA GLY A 11 -0.13 -3.88 12.33
C GLY A 11 1.36 -3.88 12.62
N GLY A 12 2.14 -3.16 11.81
CA GLY A 12 3.59 -3.09 11.96
C GLY A 12 4.03 -2.43 13.28
N LEU A 13 3.30 -1.40 13.72
CA LEU A 13 3.52 -0.76 15.03
C LEU A 13 3.16 -1.66 16.21
N ARG A 14 2.20 -2.58 16.04
CA ARG A 14 1.76 -3.52 17.08
C ARG A 14 2.66 -4.76 17.21
N MET A 15 3.37 -5.12 16.14
CA MET A 15 4.25 -6.30 16.11
C MET A 15 5.36 -6.29 17.18
N ASP A 16 5.88 -5.11 17.54
CA ASP A 16 6.90 -5.00 18.60
C ASP A 16 6.30 -5.05 20.02
N GLY A 17 4.97 -5.06 20.17
CA GLY A 17 4.26 -5.11 21.44
C GLY A 17 3.84 -3.74 22.00
N ALA A 18 2.97 -3.75 23.02
CA ALA A 18 2.33 -2.53 23.54
C ALA A 18 3.32 -1.53 24.16
N ALA A 19 4.38 -2.01 24.83
CA ALA A 19 5.39 -1.14 25.43
C ALA A 19 6.15 -0.34 24.36
N TRP A 20 6.56 -1.00 23.27
CA TRP A 20 7.24 -0.34 22.16
C TRP A 20 6.31 0.62 21.41
N LEU A 21 5.03 0.28 21.26
CA LEU A 21 4.03 1.18 20.69
C LEU A 21 3.98 2.51 21.45
N VAL A 22 3.98 2.48 22.79
CA VAL A 22 4.02 3.70 23.61
C VAL A 22 5.31 4.49 23.35
N VAL A 23 6.46 3.81 23.29
CA VAL A 23 7.76 4.45 22.97
C VAL A 23 7.71 5.13 21.60
N TYR A 24 7.15 4.49 20.58
CA TYR A 24 7.04 5.06 19.23
C TYR A 24 6.12 6.28 19.18
N ILE A 25 5.01 6.26 19.93
CA ILE A 25 4.11 7.40 20.06
C ILE A 25 4.83 8.57 20.75
N LEU A 26 5.53 8.31 21.87
CA LEU A 26 6.29 9.33 22.58
C LEU A 26 7.39 9.95 21.71
N LEU A 27 8.12 9.11 20.95
CA LEU A 27 9.12 9.58 20.00
C LEU A 27 8.49 10.46 18.91
N ALA A 28 7.35 10.05 18.35
CA ALA A 28 6.64 10.83 17.34
C ALA A 28 6.15 12.18 17.91
N ILE A 29 5.64 12.21 19.15
CA ILE A 29 5.27 13.46 19.85
C ILE A 29 6.50 14.35 20.04
N ALA A 30 7.60 13.80 20.54
CA ALA A 30 8.83 14.55 20.78
C ALA A 30 9.38 15.18 19.49
N LEU A 31 9.44 14.42 18.39
CA LEU A 31 9.87 14.94 17.09
C LEU A 31 8.91 15.99 16.54
N SER A 32 7.61 15.82 16.74
CA SER A 32 6.60 16.79 16.28
C SER A 32 6.68 18.10 17.06
N ALA A 33 6.86 18.03 18.38
CA ALA A 33 7.09 19.20 19.24
C ALA A 33 8.41 19.90 18.86
N PHE A 34 9.46 19.12 18.57
CA PHE A 34 10.73 19.66 18.10
C PHE A 34 10.57 20.40 16.76
N ILE A 35 9.88 19.82 15.77
CA ILE A 35 9.62 20.49 14.49
C ILE A 35 8.79 21.77 14.69
N TRP A 36 7.74 21.74 15.52
CA TRP A 36 6.99 22.95 15.85
C TRP A 36 7.89 24.03 16.44
N TRP A 37 8.74 23.66 17.40
CA TRP A 37 9.67 24.56 18.06
C TRP A 37 10.66 25.17 17.06
N VAL A 38 11.27 24.34 16.20
CA VAL A 38 12.18 24.75 15.13
C VAL A 38 11.47 25.74 14.20
N CYS A 39 10.29 25.39 13.68
CA CYS A 39 9.56 26.28 12.77
C CYS A 39 9.27 27.64 13.45
N THR A 40 8.84 27.63 14.71
CA THR A 40 8.54 28.85 15.47
C THR A 40 9.77 29.74 15.66
N HIS A 41 10.92 29.16 16.00
CA HIS A 41 12.15 29.92 16.23
C HIS A 41 12.92 30.26 14.94
N TYR A 42 12.70 29.52 13.85
CA TYR A 42 13.36 29.73 12.56
C TYR A 42 13.10 31.14 12.01
N THR A 43 11.92 31.71 12.25
CA THR A 43 11.60 33.10 11.86
C THR A 43 12.58 34.12 12.44
N ARG A 44 13.00 33.93 13.70
CA ARG A 44 13.90 34.84 14.41
C ARG A 44 15.33 34.84 13.85
N LEU A 45 15.73 33.78 13.13
CA LEU A 45 17.03 33.74 12.43
C LEU A 45 17.07 34.75 11.27
N TRP A 46 15.94 34.98 10.60
CA TRP A 46 15.86 35.88 9.46
C TRP A 46 15.46 37.30 9.84
N ASN A 47 14.60 37.45 10.85
CA ASN A 47 14.16 38.75 11.36
C ASN A 47 13.83 38.64 12.86
N ARG A 48 14.66 39.26 13.71
CA ARG A 48 14.49 39.27 15.17
C ARG A 48 13.25 40.03 15.62
N VAL A 49 12.77 40.96 14.79
CA VAL A 49 11.59 41.82 15.05
C VAL A 49 10.30 41.17 14.56
N TYR A 50 10.38 40.06 13.81
CA TYR A 50 9.18 39.41 13.29
C TYR A 50 8.37 38.75 14.41
N GLU A 51 7.16 39.27 14.64
CA GLU A 51 6.19 38.67 15.56
C GLU A 51 5.43 37.53 14.89
N VAL A 52 5.36 36.40 15.58
CA VAL A 52 4.70 35.21 15.08
C VAL A 52 3.19 35.36 15.17
N THR A 53 2.52 35.44 14.02
CA THR A 53 1.05 35.53 13.93
C THR A 53 0.34 34.21 14.30
N PRO A 54 -0.93 34.22 14.74
CA PRO A 54 -1.70 32.99 15.00
C PRO A 54 -1.82 32.04 13.80
N SER A 55 -1.98 32.59 12.58
CA SER A 55 -2.02 31.81 11.33
C SER A 55 -0.75 30.99 11.09
N PHE A 56 0.39 31.48 11.57
CA PHE A 56 1.64 30.75 11.49
C PHE A 56 1.66 29.55 12.43
N HIS A 57 1.13 29.69 13.66
CA HIS A 57 1.04 28.55 14.58
C HIS A 57 0.16 27.44 14.02
N VAL A 58 -0.89 27.77 13.26
CA VAL A 58 -1.69 26.77 12.54
C VAL A 58 -0.84 26.01 11.51
N LEU A 59 0.02 26.68 10.74
CA LEU A 59 0.92 26.04 9.77
C LEU A 59 1.98 25.17 10.46
N CYS A 60 2.59 25.65 11.55
CA CYS A 60 3.50 24.86 12.37
C CYS A 60 2.81 23.62 12.96
N GLY A 61 1.53 23.75 13.32
CA GLY A 61 0.71 22.62 13.77
C GLY A 61 0.45 21.58 12.71
N ALA A 62 0.13 22.01 11.50
CA ALA A 62 0.01 21.09 10.37
C ALA A 62 1.33 20.35 10.10
N ALA A 63 2.46 21.07 10.12
CA ALA A 63 3.79 20.49 9.96
C ALA A 63 4.13 19.47 11.07
N ALA A 64 3.82 19.79 12.32
CA ALA A 64 4.01 18.90 13.46
C ALA A 64 3.11 17.65 13.34
N LEU A 65 1.84 17.82 12.97
CA LEU A 65 0.90 16.70 12.79
C LEU A 65 1.37 15.74 11.69
N ILE A 66 1.87 16.28 10.58
CA ILE A 66 2.41 15.47 9.49
C ILE A 66 3.72 14.78 9.91
N THR A 67 4.55 15.44 10.71
CA THR A 67 5.75 14.83 11.33
C THR A 67 5.37 13.62 12.18
N PHE A 68 4.32 13.75 13.01
CA PHE A 68 3.81 12.67 13.85
C PHE A 68 3.44 11.44 13.02
N PHE A 69 2.54 11.60 12.04
CA PHE A 69 2.08 10.49 11.22
C PHE A 69 3.16 9.92 10.31
N THR A 70 4.07 10.76 9.78
CA THR A 70 5.20 10.28 8.97
C THR A 70 6.14 9.43 9.80
N THR A 71 6.45 9.86 11.03
CA THR A 71 7.32 9.11 11.95
C THR A 71 6.73 7.73 12.25
N LEU A 72 5.45 7.68 12.63
CA LEU A 72 4.76 6.40 12.88
C LEU A 72 4.68 5.53 11.63
N GLY A 73 4.39 6.11 10.47
CA GLY A 73 4.40 5.40 9.19
C GLY A 73 5.77 4.80 8.88
N PHE A 74 6.84 5.55 9.10
CA PHE A 74 8.21 5.11 8.82
C PHE A 74 8.64 3.94 9.72
N ILE A 75 8.28 4.01 11.01
CA ILE A 75 8.52 2.96 11.99
C ILE A 75 7.65 1.73 11.67
N GLY A 76 6.35 1.89 11.48
CA GLY A 76 5.42 0.78 11.21
C GLY A 76 5.82 -0.03 9.97
N LEU A 77 6.31 0.64 8.92
CA LEU A 77 6.81 -0.03 7.71
C LEU A 77 8.01 -0.96 7.95
N LYS A 78 8.72 -0.86 9.09
CA LYS A 78 9.80 -1.79 9.46
C LYS A 78 9.29 -3.23 9.52
N ASN A 79 8.07 -3.41 10.04
CA ASN A 79 7.44 -4.71 10.24
C ASN A 79 6.41 -5.02 9.14
N MET A 80 6.52 -4.38 7.97
CA MET A 80 5.59 -4.61 6.86
C MET A 80 5.57 -6.07 6.39
N ARG A 81 6.72 -6.75 6.39
CA ARG A 81 6.81 -8.14 5.93
C ARG A 81 5.93 -9.10 6.75
N PRO A 82 6.14 -9.26 8.06
CA PRO A 82 5.34 -10.19 8.85
C PRO A 82 3.84 -9.83 8.83
N VAL A 83 3.51 -8.54 8.80
CA VAL A 83 2.11 -8.09 8.69
C VAL A 83 1.50 -8.48 7.36
N ALA A 84 2.23 -8.31 6.26
CA ALA A 84 1.73 -8.69 4.94
C ALA A 84 1.62 -10.21 4.79
N GLU A 85 2.52 -10.98 5.40
CA GLU A 85 2.45 -12.45 5.44
C GLU A 85 1.18 -12.90 6.21
N GLU A 86 0.93 -12.35 7.39
CA GLU A 86 -0.32 -12.58 8.17
C GLU A 86 -1.57 -12.22 7.36
N MET A 87 -1.55 -11.10 6.63
CA MET A 87 -2.68 -10.70 5.79
C MET A 87 -2.94 -11.65 4.63
N VAL A 88 -1.90 -12.23 4.03
CA VAL A 88 -2.04 -13.26 2.98
C VAL A 88 -2.55 -14.57 3.58
N GLU A 89 -2.09 -14.93 4.77
CA GLU A 89 -2.54 -16.13 5.50
C GLU A 89 -4.04 -16.05 5.84
N THR A 90 -4.47 -14.98 6.51
CA THR A 90 -5.91 -14.77 6.81
C THR A 90 -6.75 -14.74 5.54
N TRP A 91 -6.26 -14.09 4.48
CA TRP A 91 -6.97 -14.08 3.21
C TRP A 91 -7.05 -15.48 2.57
N SER A 92 -6.00 -16.29 2.70
CA SER A 92 -5.99 -17.63 2.14
C SER A 92 -7.02 -18.55 2.81
N GLU A 93 -7.32 -18.32 4.08
CA GLU A 93 -8.41 -19.00 4.78
C GLU A 93 -9.76 -18.47 4.27
N ASP A 94 -9.94 -17.14 4.28
CA ASP A 94 -11.18 -16.49 3.85
C ASP A 94 -11.58 -16.87 2.41
N VAL A 95 -10.61 -16.92 1.49
CA VAL A 95 -10.88 -17.16 0.06
C VAL A 95 -11.33 -18.60 -0.21
N MET A 96 -10.91 -19.55 0.63
CA MET A 96 -11.28 -20.95 0.52
C MET A 96 -12.70 -21.22 1.03
N GLU A 97 -13.20 -20.37 1.93
CA GLU A 97 -14.54 -20.47 2.52
C GLU A 97 -15.56 -19.52 1.85
N ASP A 98 -15.17 -18.77 0.81
CA ASP A 98 -16.04 -17.82 0.11
C ASP A 98 -16.91 -18.51 -0.96
N ASP A 99 -18.07 -19.02 -0.55
CA ASP A 99 -19.07 -19.64 -1.43
C ASP A 99 -19.52 -18.73 -2.58
N ALA A 100 -19.57 -17.41 -2.35
CA ALA A 100 -20.00 -16.45 -3.37
C ALA A 100 -18.94 -16.30 -4.46
N LEU A 101 -17.66 -16.23 -4.06
CA LEU A 101 -16.53 -16.26 -4.98
C LEU A 101 -16.48 -17.59 -5.74
N ALA A 102 -16.63 -18.72 -5.04
CA ALA A 102 -16.62 -20.05 -5.64
C ALA A 102 -17.72 -20.20 -6.71
N SER A 103 -18.95 -19.79 -6.39
CA SER A 103 -20.09 -19.80 -7.30
C SER A 103 -19.84 -18.92 -8.53
N ARG A 104 -19.27 -17.73 -8.35
CA ARG A 104 -18.92 -16.81 -9.45
C ARG A 104 -17.83 -17.40 -10.34
N CYS A 105 -16.78 -17.96 -9.76
CA CYS A 105 -15.70 -18.62 -10.48
C CYS A 105 -16.20 -19.79 -11.31
N PHE A 106 -17.07 -20.64 -10.74
CA PHE A 106 -17.68 -21.75 -11.45
C PHE A 106 -18.54 -21.27 -12.62
N ALA A 107 -19.38 -20.25 -12.42
CA ALA A 107 -20.18 -19.68 -13.48
C ALA A 107 -19.32 -19.11 -14.62
N GLU A 108 -18.28 -18.35 -14.29
CA GLU A 108 -17.34 -17.80 -15.26
C GLU A 108 -16.63 -18.91 -16.04
N ALA A 109 -16.18 -19.97 -15.37
CA ALA A 109 -15.58 -21.13 -16.02
C ALA A 109 -16.57 -21.86 -16.96
N PHE A 110 -17.81 -22.08 -16.52
CA PHE A 110 -18.85 -22.70 -17.35
C PHE A 110 -19.08 -21.92 -18.64
N TYR A 111 -19.27 -20.60 -18.54
CA TYR A 111 -19.54 -19.77 -19.71
C TYR A 111 -18.31 -19.61 -20.61
N ALA A 112 -17.11 -19.49 -20.05
CA ALA A 112 -15.88 -19.45 -20.82
C ALA A 112 -15.66 -20.74 -21.63
N ILE A 113 -15.95 -21.91 -21.05
CA ILE A 113 -15.88 -23.19 -21.77
C ILE A 113 -16.93 -23.22 -22.89
N LYS A 114 -18.17 -22.83 -22.59
CA LYS A 114 -19.26 -22.79 -23.56
C LYS A 114 -18.94 -21.89 -24.76
N GLU A 115 -18.37 -20.71 -24.50
CA GLU A 115 -18.01 -19.74 -25.53
C GLU A 115 -16.77 -20.15 -26.33
N SER A 116 -15.82 -20.83 -25.69
CA SER A 116 -14.59 -21.30 -26.35
C SER A 116 -14.83 -22.37 -27.43
N GLY A 117 -15.91 -23.13 -27.32
CA GLY A 117 -16.18 -24.28 -28.19
C GLY A 117 -15.19 -25.45 -28.04
N LEU A 118 -14.33 -25.41 -27.00
CA LEU A 118 -13.34 -26.46 -26.74
C LEU A 118 -13.98 -27.77 -26.29
N GLU A 119 -15.15 -27.72 -25.65
CA GLU A 119 -15.86 -28.88 -25.12
C GLU A 119 -17.31 -28.95 -25.61
N SER A 120 -17.88 -30.15 -25.59
CA SER A 120 -19.32 -30.33 -25.79
C SER A 120 -20.07 -30.04 -24.50
N MET A 121 -20.96 -29.05 -24.51
CA MET A 121 -21.84 -28.72 -23.38
C MET A 121 -23.09 -29.62 -23.30
N ARG A 122 -23.19 -30.68 -24.12
CA ARG A 122 -24.36 -31.56 -24.14
C ARG A 122 -24.46 -32.34 -22.81
N GLY A 123 -25.58 -32.15 -22.11
CA GLY A 123 -25.85 -32.81 -20.82
C GLY A 123 -25.36 -32.01 -19.60
N TYR A 124 -24.72 -30.86 -19.80
CA TYR A 124 -24.31 -29.97 -18.71
C TYR A 124 -25.34 -28.86 -18.51
N ILE A 125 -25.78 -28.71 -17.26
CA ILE A 125 -26.80 -27.74 -16.86
C ILE A 125 -26.10 -26.42 -16.50
N PRO A 126 -26.58 -25.25 -16.96
CA PRO A 126 -26.03 -23.97 -16.53
C PRO A 126 -26.13 -23.74 -15.00
N PRO A 127 -25.20 -22.96 -14.40
CA PRO A 127 -25.19 -22.71 -12.95
C PRO A 127 -26.50 -22.12 -12.43
N GLU A 128 -27.09 -21.18 -13.18
CA GLU A 128 -28.37 -20.51 -12.84
C GLU A 128 -29.55 -21.50 -12.68
N LYS A 129 -29.40 -22.71 -13.22
CA LYS A 129 -30.41 -23.80 -13.19
C LYS A 129 -30.01 -24.92 -12.23
N GLY A 130 -29.03 -24.70 -11.35
CA GLY A 130 -28.56 -25.67 -10.37
C GLY A 130 -27.56 -26.69 -10.93
N GLY A 131 -26.88 -26.38 -12.05
CA GLY A 131 -25.77 -27.20 -12.52
C GLY A 131 -24.49 -26.96 -11.73
N ASP A 132 -23.76 -28.04 -11.45
CA ASP A 132 -22.57 -28.09 -10.59
C ASP A 132 -21.35 -28.73 -11.29
N LEU A 133 -21.51 -29.11 -12.56
CA LEU A 133 -20.49 -29.77 -13.37
C LEU A 133 -20.17 -28.98 -14.63
N ILE A 134 -18.90 -29.01 -15.02
CA ILE A 134 -18.40 -28.51 -16.30
C ILE A 134 -17.61 -29.61 -17.03
N PRO A 135 -17.66 -29.67 -18.37
CA PRO A 135 -16.81 -30.59 -19.13
C PRO A 135 -15.36 -30.12 -19.07
N ILE A 136 -14.44 -30.99 -18.66
CA ILE A 136 -13.00 -30.70 -18.59
C ILE A 136 -12.22 -31.92 -19.10
N SER A 137 -12.39 -32.26 -20.38
CA SER A 137 -11.76 -33.45 -20.99
C SER A 137 -10.46 -33.13 -21.71
N ARG A 138 -10.31 -31.90 -22.22
CA ARG A 138 -9.16 -31.45 -23.01
C ARG A 138 -8.19 -30.61 -22.17
N ARG A 139 -6.91 -30.67 -22.56
CA ARG A 139 -5.83 -29.93 -21.89
C ARG A 139 -6.07 -28.42 -21.94
N GLU A 140 -6.52 -27.91 -23.08
CA GLU A 140 -6.80 -26.49 -23.29
C GLU A 140 -7.89 -26.01 -22.33
N THR A 141 -8.94 -26.81 -22.15
CA THR A 141 -10.02 -26.54 -21.20
C THR A 141 -9.52 -26.56 -19.76
N GLN A 142 -8.69 -27.55 -19.39
CA GLN A 142 -8.11 -27.63 -18.05
C GLN A 142 -7.29 -26.38 -17.71
N ILE A 143 -6.47 -25.90 -18.66
CA ILE A 143 -5.67 -24.69 -18.50
C ILE A 143 -6.58 -23.46 -18.39
N LEU A 144 -7.62 -23.35 -19.23
CA LEU A 144 -8.58 -22.24 -19.19
C LEU A 144 -9.28 -22.16 -17.82
N VAL A 145 -9.75 -23.29 -17.29
CA VAL A 145 -10.38 -23.37 -15.97
C VAL A 145 -9.40 -22.95 -14.87
N GLY A 146 -8.17 -23.46 -14.90
CA GLY A 146 -7.12 -23.06 -13.96
C GLY A 146 -6.81 -21.56 -14.01
N GLN A 147 -6.80 -20.96 -15.20
CA GLN A 147 -6.63 -19.52 -15.38
C GLN A 147 -7.76 -18.71 -14.76
N ILE A 148 -9.01 -19.15 -14.92
CA ILE A 148 -10.17 -18.48 -14.35
C ILE A 148 -10.13 -18.56 -12.82
N TYR A 149 -9.90 -19.74 -12.25
CA TYR A 149 -9.88 -19.93 -10.81
C TYR A 149 -8.74 -19.15 -10.14
N ALA A 150 -7.50 -19.32 -10.62
CA ALA A 150 -6.35 -18.60 -10.07
C ALA A 150 -6.46 -17.09 -10.34
N GLY A 151 -6.92 -16.68 -11.52
CA GLY A 151 -7.10 -15.28 -11.89
C GLY A 151 -8.14 -14.57 -11.02
N ASN A 152 -9.25 -15.23 -10.71
CA ASN A 152 -10.27 -14.68 -9.83
C ASN A 152 -9.80 -14.57 -8.38
N ALA A 153 -9.05 -15.55 -7.86
CA ALA A 153 -8.43 -15.43 -6.54
C ALA A 153 -7.45 -14.24 -6.48
N CYS A 154 -6.59 -14.07 -7.49
CA CYS A 154 -5.68 -12.93 -7.53
C CYS A 154 -6.42 -11.57 -7.65
N ARG A 155 -7.56 -11.55 -8.35
CA ARG A 155 -8.43 -10.37 -8.45
C ARG A 155 -9.06 -10.04 -7.10
N ASP A 156 -9.62 -11.03 -6.41
CA ASP A 156 -10.18 -10.88 -5.07
C ASP A 156 -9.15 -10.32 -4.08
N PHE A 157 -7.93 -10.88 -4.07
CA PHE A 157 -6.84 -10.36 -3.25
C PHE A 157 -6.54 -8.88 -3.54
N SER A 158 -6.52 -8.51 -4.82
CA SER A 158 -6.26 -7.13 -5.26
C SER A 158 -7.37 -6.16 -4.86
N GLU A 159 -8.61 -6.63 -4.72
CA GLU A 159 -9.75 -5.84 -4.29
C GLU A 159 -9.78 -5.68 -2.76
N ARG A 160 -9.49 -6.76 -2.02
CA ARG A 160 -9.45 -6.77 -0.55
C ARG A 160 -8.23 -6.01 0.00
N TYR A 161 -7.06 -6.17 -0.63
CA TYR A 161 -5.79 -5.54 -0.21
C TYR A 161 -5.18 -4.69 -1.33
N PRO A 162 -5.83 -3.58 -1.72
CA PRO A 162 -5.44 -2.83 -2.90
C PRO A 162 -4.02 -2.26 -2.83
N PHE A 163 -3.52 -1.92 -1.62
CA PHE A 163 -2.17 -1.38 -1.48
C PHE A 163 -1.11 -2.47 -1.74
N ILE A 164 -1.23 -3.64 -1.10
CA ILE A 164 -0.32 -4.76 -1.35
C ILE A 164 -0.50 -5.30 -2.77
N GLY A 165 -1.74 -5.56 -3.20
CA GLY A 165 -2.06 -6.07 -4.53
C GLY A 165 -1.56 -5.19 -5.67
N HIS A 166 -1.54 -3.86 -5.51
CA HIS A 166 -0.95 -2.95 -6.48
C HIS A 166 0.56 -3.18 -6.66
N PHE A 167 1.31 -3.28 -5.56
CA PHE A 167 2.76 -3.50 -5.61
C PHE A 167 3.13 -4.89 -6.12
N LEU A 168 2.35 -5.90 -5.76
CA LEU A 168 2.56 -7.27 -6.24
C LEU A 168 2.06 -7.49 -7.68
N LYS A 169 1.33 -6.51 -8.25
CA LYS A 169 0.65 -6.65 -9.54
C LYS A 169 -0.30 -7.84 -9.57
N ALA A 170 -0.96 -8.14 -8.45
CA ALA A 170 -1.81 -9.32 -8.32
C ALA A 170 -2.93 -9.36 -9.37
N LYS A 171 -3.41 -8.21 -9.86
CA LYS A 171 -4.39 -8.16 -10.98
C LYS A 171 -3.90 -8.77 -12.30
N GLU A 172 -2.59 -8.89 -12.52
CA GLU A 172 -2.04 -9.57 -13.71
C GLU A 172 -2.26 -11.09 -13.65
N GLY A 173 -2.60 -11.63 -12.46
CA GLY A 173 -2.90 -13.04 -12.25
C GLY A 173 -1.67 -13.94 -12.20
N VAL A 174 -1.91 -15.25 -12.21
CA VAL A 174 -0.84 -16.25 -12.29
C VAL A 174 -0.43 -16.43 -13.76
N PRO A 175 0.88 -16.40 -14.09
CA PRO A 175 1.37 -16.67 -15.44
C PRO A 175 0.84 -18.00 -16.00
N SER A 176 0.37 -17.99 -17.25
CA SER A 176 -0.21 -19.17 -17.91
C SER A 176 0.72 -20.39 -17.91
N GLY A 177 2.04 -20.19 -17.95
CA GLY A 177 3.02 -21.27 -17.86
C GLY A 177 3.03 -21.98 -16.50
N LEU A 178 2.86 -21.23 -15.39
CA LEU A 178 2.76 -21.82 -14.05
C LEU A 178 1.45 -22.60 -13.89
N ILE A 179 0.35 -22.06 -14.41
CA ILE A 179 -0.95 -22.74 -14.41
C ILE A 179 -0.88 -24.04 -15.23
N ALA A 180 -0.30 -23.99 -16.42
CA ALA A 180 -0.17 -25.18 -17.26
C ALA A 180 0.68 -26.27 -16.59
N ALA A 181 1.74 -25.89 -15.88
CA ALA A 181 2.58 -26.82 -15.11
C ALA A 181 1.84 -27.43 -13.91
N ASP A 182 1.08 -26.62 -13.16
CA ASP A 182 0.27 -27.08 -12.03
C ASP A 182 -0.86 -28.04 -12.48
N VAL A 183 -1.61 -27.65 -13.51
CA VAL A 183 -2.64 -28.50 -14.14
C VAL A 183 -2.04 -29.84 -14.58
N GLU A 184 -0.91 -29.81 -15.28
CA GLU A 184 -0.24 -31.03 -15.74
C GLU A 184 0.22 -31.92 -14.58
N SER A 185 0.77 -31.32 -13.53
CA SER A 185 1.16 -32.01 -12.29
C SER A 185 -0.04 -32.68 -11.62
N PHE A 186 -1.16 -31.95 -11.48
CA PHE A 186 -2.39 -32.44 -10.88
C PHE A 186 -2.94 -33.67 -11.62
N PHE A 187 -3.13 -33.58 -12.94
CA PHE A 187 -3.70 -34.69 -13.70
C PHE A 187 -2.75 -35.88 -13.84
N ARG A 188 -1.44 -35.67 -13.90
CA ARG A 188 -0.45 -36.77 -13.87
C ARG A 188 -0.45 -37.53 -12.56
N SER A 189 -0.74 -36.86 -11.44
CA SER A 189 -0.78 -37.49 -10.13
C SER A 189 -2.01 -38.39 -9.90
N GLY A 190 -2.97 -38.41 -10.83
CA GLY A 190 -4.17 -39.26 -10.74
C GLY A 190 -5.18 -38.81 -9.66
N LYS A 191 -5.02 -37.59 -9.12
CA LYS A 191 -5.84 -37.05 -8.01
C LYS A 191 -7.30 -36.77 -8.37
N GLY A 192 -7.67 -36.78 -9.64
CA GLY A 192 -9.05 -36.53 -10.06
C GLY A 192 -9.24 -36.45 -11.56
N ARG A 193 -10.51 -36.37 -11.97
CA ARG A 193 -10.92 -36.15 -13.37
C ARG A 193 -11.25 -34.69 -13.67
N THR A 194 -11.36 -33.85 -12.65
CA THR A 194 -11.69 -32.44 -12.74
C THR A 194 -10.61 -31.65 -11.99
N TYR A 195 -10.26 -30.48 -12.51
CA TYR A 195 -9.35 -29.57 -11.82
C TYR A 195 -10.17 -28.80 -10.77
N PRO A 196 -9.93 -29.03 -9.46
CA PRO A 196 -10.74 -28.46 -8.40
C PRO A 196 -10.47 -26.96 -8.25
N LEU A 197 -11.49 -26.22 -7.80
CA LEU A 197 -11.43 -24.77 -7.64
C LEU A 197 -10.36 -24.36 -6.62
N GLU A 198 -10.29 -25.13 -5.54
CA GLU A 198 -9.35 -24.97 -4.43
C GLU A 198 -7.90 -25.04 -4.93
N GLN A 199 -7.58 -25.90 -5.92
CA GLN A 199 -6.22 -25.99 -6.47
C GLN A 199 -5.82 -24.69 -7.18
N GLY A 200 -6.76 -24.07 -7.92
CA GLY A 200 -6.52 -22.77 -8.54
C GLY A 200 -6.30 -21.66 -7.50
N PHE A 201 -7.01 -21.71 -6.38
CA PHE A 201 -6.84 -20.76 -5.28
C PHE A 201 -5.51 -20.96 -4.56
N VAL A 202 -5.12 -22.21 -4.28
CA VAL A 202 -3.81 -22.55 -3.68
C VAL A 202 -2.68 -22.01 -4.57
N LEU A 203 -2.76 -22.20 -5.88
CA LEU A 203 -1.75 -21.70 -6.82
C LEU A 203 -1.64 -20.15 -6.77
N ALA A 204 -2.77 -19.45 -6.65
CA ALA A 204 -2.79 -18.00 -6.49
C ALA A 204 -2.16 -17.56 -5.15
N VAL A 205 -2.49 -18.25 -4.06
CA VAL A 205 -1.92 -18.00 -2.72
C VAL A 205 -0.40 -18.18 -2.73
N GLU A 206 0.10 -19.29 -3.27
CA GLU A 206 1.53 -19.57 -3.39
C GLU A 206 2.25 -18.49 -4.19
N LYS A 207 1.67 -18.07 -5.32
CA LYS A 207 2.22 -17.01 -6.15
C LYS A 207 2.28 -15.67 -5.41
N ILE A 208 1.20 -15.27 -4.75
CA ILE A 208 1.12 -14.00 -4.01
C ILE A 208 2.11 -14.00 -2.84
N SER A 209 2.18 -15.11 -2.09
CA SER A 209 3.13 -15.25 -0.98
C SER A 209 4.58 -15.18 -1.45
N SER A 210 4.92 -15.88 -2.54
CA SER A 210 6.26 -15.84 -3.14
C SER A 210 6.63 -14.44 -3.63
N ASP A 211 5.71 -13.77 -4.34
CA ASP A 211 5.93 -12.39 -4.79
C ASP A 211 6.10 -11.43 -3.63
N LEU A 212 5.31 -11.60 -2.56
CA LEU A 212 5.41 -10.77 -1.38
C LEU A 212 6.79 -10.90 -0.75
N GLN A 213 7.29 -12.13 -0.54
CA GLN A 213 8.61 -12.36 0.01
C GLN A 213 9.71 -11.73 -0.85
N ALA A 214 9.62 -11.87 -2.17
CA ALA A 214 10.60 -11.32 -3.11
C ALA A 214 10.57 -9.79 -3.16
N GLN A 215 9.38 -9.18 -3.09
CA GLN A 215 9.19 -7.76 -3.34
C GLN A 215 9.09 -6.89 -2.08
N CYS A 216 8.82 -7.46 -0.90
CA CYS A 216 8.55 -6.68 0.32
C CYS A 216 9.65 -5.67 0.63
N GLY A 217 10.93 -6.05 0.53
CA GLY A 217 12.05 -5.13 0.77
C GLY A 217 12.10 -3.95 -0.21
N ARG A 218 11.66 -4.15 -1.46
CA ARG A 218 11.49 -3.07 -2.44
C ARG A 218 10.32 -2.18 -2.07
N ILE A 219 9.19 -2.75 -1.69
CA ILE A 219 7.98 -2.00 -1.33
C ILE A 219 8.25 -1.09 -0.13
N VAL A 220 8.88 -1.61 0.93
CA VAL A 220 9.26 -0.83 2.12
C VAL A 220 10.15 0.36 1.73
N ARG A 221 11.16 0.14 0.87
CA ARG A 221 12.05 1.22 0.41
C ARG A 221 11.29 2.29 -0.37
N VAL A 222 10.42 1.89 -1.30
CA VAL A 222 9.62 2.82 -2.10
C VAL A 222 8.65 3.61 -1.22
N CYS A 223 7.93 2.96 -0.32
CA CYS A 223 6.99 3.62 0.59
C CYS A 223 7.70 4.58 1.55
N ARG A 224 8.88 4.22 2.07
CA ARG A 224 9.70 5.14 2.87
C ARG A 224 10.18 6.34 2.06
N GLY A 225 10.59 6.12 0.80
CA GLY A 225 10.94 7.22 -0.11
C GLY A 225 9.78 8.19 -0.33
N TRP A 226 8.57 7.66 -0.57
CA TRP A 226 7.37 8.48 -0.69
C TRP A 226 7.00 9.23 0.59
N LEU A 227 7.13 8.60 1.77
CA LEU A 227 6.91 9.26 3.05
C LEU A 227 7.89 10.40 3.28
N ILE A 228 9.18 10.21 2.99
CA ILE A 228 10.19 11.25 3.10
C ILE A 228 9.88 12.39 2.12
N LEU A 229 9.56 12.07 0.86
CA LEU A 229 9.23 13.07 -0.15
C LEU A 229 8.01 13.90 0.26
N LEU A 230 6.93 13.24 0.70
CA LEU A 230 5.72 13.89 1.16
C LEU A 230 6.00 14.78 2.38
N PHE A 231 6.80 14.28 3.33
CA PHE A 231 7.25 15.05 4.48
C PHE A 231 8.00 16.31 4.04
N LEU A 232 9.03 16.18 3.20
CA LEU A 232 9.79 17.33 2.70
C LEU A 232 8.89 18.34 1.96
N MET A 233 8.02 17.87 1.07
CA MET A 233 7.08 18.76 0.34
C MET A 233 6.20 19.56 1.29
N VAL A 234 5.65 18.91 2.31
CA VAL A 234 4.82 19.59 3.32
C VAL A 234 5.66 20.59 4.11
N GLN A 235 6.86 20.22 4.55
CA GLN A 235 7.73 21.11 5.33
C GLN A 235 8.21 22.33 4.53
N LEU A 236 8.37 22.21 3.21
CA LEU A 236 8.73 23.34 2.36
C LEU A 236 7.68 24.46 2.38
N VAL A 237 6.40 24.15 2.65
CA VAL A 237 5.33 25.16 2.68
C VAL A 237 5.52 26.17 3.82
N PRO A 238 5.60 25.78 5.12
CA PRO A 238 5.87 26.72 6.19
C PRO A 238 7.23 27.40 5.99
N PHE A 239 8.31 26.67 5.70
CA PHE A 239 9.63 27.28 5.52
C PHE A 239 9.66 28.30 4.37
N GLY A 240 9.04 27.99 3.25
CA GLY A 240 8.96 28.88 2.09
C GLY A 240 8.13 30.13 2.37
N LEU A 241 6.95 29.98 3.00
CA LEU A 241 6.11 31.11 3.37
C LEU A 241 6.80 32.02 4.38
N ILE A 242 7.53 31.44 5.34
CA ILE A 242 8.31 32.15 6.35
C ILE A 242 9.42 32.96 5.70
N GLY A 243 10.24 32.33 4.86
CA GLY A 243 11.31 33.01 4.15
C GLY A 243 10.78 34.17 3.31
N TYR A 244 9.66 33.96 2.62
CA TYR A 244 9.01 35.00 1.82
C TYR A 244 8.50 36.18 2.67
N LEU A 245 7.81 35.92 3.79
CA LEU A 245 7.28 36.97 4.65
C LEU A 245 8.40 37.78 5.31
N ALA A 246 9.45 37.12 5.81
CA ALA A 246 10.62 37.78 6.38
C ALA A 246 11.34 38.66 5.34
N TYR A 247 11.55 38.13 4.13
CA TYR A 247 12.15 38.86 3.01
C TYR A 247 11.33 40.09 2.62
N ARG A 248 10.01 39.96 2.54
CA ARG A 248 9.11 41.08 2.20
C ARG A 248 9.19 42.20 3.23
N GLU A 249 9.29 41.86 4.51
CA GLU A 249 9.39 42.84 5.60
C GLU A 249 10.73 43.58 5.56
N LEU A 250 11.85 42.86 5.39
CA LEU A 250 13.18 43.48 5.20
C LEU A 250 13.17 44.46 4.01
N ARG A 251 12.54 44.08 2.90
CA ARG A 251 12.42 44.94 1.72
C ARG A 251 11.59 46.20 1.99
N ARG A 252 10.55 46.11 2.84
CA ARG A 252 9.74 47.28 3.24
C ARG A 252 10.54 48.23 4.14
N CYS A 253 11.26 47.70 5.13
CA CYS A 253 12.12 48.52 6.00
C CYS A 253 13.17 49.28 5.20
N ARG A 254 13.85 48.62 4.26
CA ARG A 254 14.84 49.25 3.36
C ARG A 254 14.25 50.38 2.52
N LYS A 255 13.04 50.20 1.97
CA LYS A 255 12.35 51.25 1.19
C LYS A 255 11.91 52.44 2.05
N ALA A 256 11.61 52.22 3.32
CA ALA A 256 11.14 53.25 4.24
C ALA A 256 12.27 54.14 4.80
N GLY A 257 13.54 53.89 4.44
CA GLY A 257 14.69 54.66 4.94
C GLY A 257 14.87 54.55 6.46
N ARG A 258 14.22 53.57 7.11
CA ARG A 258 14.48 53.29 8.52
C ARG A 258 15.82 52.58 8.59
N PRO A 259 16.74 52.99 9.49
CA PRO A 259 17.95 52.22 9.73
C PRO A 259 17.51 50.80 10.04
N SER A 260 17.92 49.89 9.19
CA SER A 260 17.84 48.48 9.52
C SER A 260 18.73 48.34 10.75
N GLU A 261 18.21 47.87 11.88
CA GLU A 261 19.03 47.48 13.05
C GLU A 261 20.10 46.42 12.71
N TYR A 262 20.18 46.01 11.43
CA TYR A 262 21.17 45.13 10.82
C TYR A 262 22.28 45.87 10.05
N GLU A 263 22.41 47.20 10.10
CA GLU A 263 23.59 47.89 9.53
C GLU A 263 24.92 47.49 10.20
N ASP A 264 24.88 46.80 11.35
CA ASP A 264 26.06 46.26 12.04
C ASP A 264 26.38 44.78 11.69
N ILE A 265 25.63 44.10 10.80
CA ILE A 265 26.03 42.77 10.33
C ILE A 265 26.87 42.94 9.06
N ASP A 266 28.18 43.03 9.28
CA ASP A 266 29.20 43.07 8.23
C ASP A 266 29.31 41.69 7.55
N PHE A 267 28.59 41.51 6.44
CA PHE A 267 28.64 40.29 5.62
C PHE A 267 29.97 40.11 4.87
N GLU A 268 30.90 41.07 4.93
CA GLU A 268 32.26 40.87 4.39
C GLU A 268 33.16 40.03 5.32
N ASN A 269 32.72 39.78 6.56
CA ASN A 269 33.48 39.04 7.57
C ASN A 269 32.85 37.70 8.01
N ILE A 270 31.96 37.11 7.20
CA ILE A 270 31.38 35.75 7.38
C ILE A 270 31.64 34.92 6.14
#